data_AF-A0A1V4XN06-F1
#
_entry.id   AF-A0A1V4XN06-F1
#
_cell.length_a   1.000
_cell.length_b   1.000
_cell.length_c   1.000
_cell.angle_alpha   90.00
_cell.angle_beta   90.00
_cell.angle_gamma   90.00
#
_symmetry.space_group_name_H-M   'P 1'
#
loop_
_entity.id
_entity.type
_entity.pdbx_description
1 polymer ?
#
loop_
_entity_poly.entity_id
_entity_poly.type
_entity_poly.pdbx_seq_one_letter_code
_entity_poly.pdbx_strand_id
1 'polypeptide(L)'
;MIWQLDLLLLTLVVICAVAAITVRDLLAATVIFSVYSFLMCLLWAEMGAVDVALTEATVGAGVSSILFIATILHTSRRSKD
;
A
#
# COMPACT_ATOMS: atom_id res chain seq x y z
N MET A 1 -2.25 9.74 -18.66
CA MET A 1 -1.64 8.69 -19.51
C MET A 1 -0.27 9.11 -20.00
N ILE A 2 0.66 9.26 -19.05
CA ILE A 2 2.09 9.45 -19.27
C ILE A 2 2.71 8.09 -19.02
N TRP A 3 2.86 7.28 -20.06
CA TRP A 3 3.28 5.87 -19.93
C TRP A 3 4.59 5.66 -19.15
N GLN A 4 5.50 6.63 -19.15
CA GLN A 4 6.73 6.60 -18.34
C GLN A 4 6.43 6.63 -16.84
N LEU A 5 5.42 7.42 -16.44
CA LEU A 5 4.96 7.49 -15.06
C LEU A 5 4.29 6.18 -14.65
N ASP A 6 3.51 5.57 -15.54
CA ASP A 6 2.81 4.29 -15.27
C ASP A 6 3.82 3.18 -15.00
N LEU A 7 4.86 3.07 -15.84
CA LEU A 7 5.94 2.12 -15.66
C LEU A 7 6.72 2.39 -14.37
N LEU A 8 7.01 3.65 -14.05
CA LEU A 8 7.67 4.02 -12.80
C LEU A 8 6.83 3.60 -11.59
N LEU A 9 5.54 3.96 -11.56
CA LEU A 9 4.64 3.62 -10.46
C LEU A 9 4.47 2.10 -10.33
N LEU A 10 4.28 1.38 -11.43
CA LEU A 10 4.18 -0.08 -11.42
C LEU A 10 5.44 -0.75 -10.88
N THR A 11 6.63 -0.27 -11.26
CA THR A 11 7.88 -0.82 -10.72
C THR A 11 8.00 -0.59 -9.21
N LEU A 12 7.66 0.61 -8.72
CA LEU A 12 7.63 0.90 -7.28
C LEU A 12 6.60 0.06 -6.53
N VAL A 13 5.41 -0.12 -7.11
CA VAL A 13 4.36 -1.00 -6.58
C VAL A 13 4.87 -2.43 -6.41
N VAL A 14 5.55 -3.00 -7.41
CA VAL A 14 6.13 -4.35 -7.32
C VAL A 14 7.21 -4.41 -6.24
N ILE A 15 8.07 -3.40 -6.14
CA ILE A 15 9.10 -3.31 -5.09
C ILE A 15 8.45 -3.29 -3.69
N CYS A 16 7.43 -2.44 -3.49
CA CYS A 16 6.69 -2.37 -2.23
C CYS A 16 5.97 -3.69 -1.92
N ALA A 17 5.39 -4.37 -2.91
CA ALA A 17 4.73 -5.66 -2.72
C ALA A 17 5.73 -6.72 -2.22
N VAL A 18 6.89 -6.84 -2.87
CA VAL A 18 7.95 -7.77 -2.45
C VAL A 18 8.49 -7.39 -1.06
N ALA A 19 8.69 -6.10 -0.79
CA ALA A 19 9.14 -5.64 0.52
C ALA A 19 8.10 -5.93 1.63
N ALA A 20 6.81 -5.74 1.37
CA ALA A 20 5.74 -5.97 2.34
C ALA A 20 5.64 -7.43 2.78
N ILE A 21 5.84 -8.38 1.86
CA ILE A 21 5.77 -9.83 2.16
C ILE A 21 7.07 -10.41 2.71
N THR A 22 8.19 -9.69 2.64
CA THR A 22 9.50 -10.18 3.11
C THR A 22 9.88 -9.67 4.50
N VAL A 23 9.25 -8.59 4.95
CA VAL A 23 9.52 -7.98 6.26
C VAL A 23 8.78 -8.72 7.37
N ARG A 24 9.52 -9.15 8.40
CA ARG A 24 8.96 -9.88 9.55
C ARG A 24 8.36 -8.99 10.64
N ASP A 25 8.68 -7.68 10.64
CA ASP A 25 8.04 -6.71 11.54
C ASP A 25 6.71 -6.27 10.90
N LEU A 26 5.60 -6.67 11.51
CA LEU A 26 4.25 -6.44 11.00
C LEU A 26 3.93 -4.95 10.92
N LEU A 27 4.47 -4.11 11.81
CA LEU A 27 4.28 -2.66 11.73
C LEU A 27 4.97 -2.10 10.48
N ALA A 28 6.21 -2.53 10.24
CA ALA A 28 6.93 -2.13 9.04
C ALA A 28 6.25 -2.66 7.76
N ALA A 29 5.77 -3.90 7.75
CA ALA A 29 5.01 -4.47 6.66
C ALA A 29 3.72 -3.67 6.38
N THR A 30 2.98 -3.27 7.42
CA THR A 30 1.79 -2.41 7.29
C THR A 30 2.12 -1.05 6.69
N VAL A 31 3.21 -0.40 7.10
CA VAL A 31 3.62 0.89 6.53
C VAL A 31 3.98 0.74 5.05
N ILE A 32 4.74 -0.30 4.69
CA ILE A 32 5.08 -0.57 3.29
C ILE A 32 3.83 -0.86 2.46
N PHE A 33 2.86 -1.60 3.01
CA PHE A 33 1.59 -1.88 2.37
C PHE A 33 0.72 -0.62 2.18
N SER A 34 0.76 0.31 3.14
CA SER A 34 0.12 1.64 3.00
C SER A 34 0.72 2.43 1.84
N VAL A 35 2.05 2.44 1.70
CA VAL A 35 2.74 3.08 0.58
C VAL A 35 2.37 2.40 -0.75
N TYR A 36 2.31 1.07 -0.79
CA TYR A 36 1.83 0.31 -1.95
C TYR A 36 0.43 0.77 -2.39
N SER A 37 -0.52 0.85 -1.46
CA SER A 37 -1.89 1.26 -1.76
C SER A 37 -1.96 2.72 -2.22
N PHE A 38 -1.16 3.61 -1.63
CA PHE A 38 -1.05 5.00 -2.09
C PHE A 38 -0.50 5.08 -3.52
N LEU A 39 0.52 4.31 -3.87
CA LEU A 39 1.04 4.26 -5.25
C LEU A 39 -0.01 3.78 -6.26
N MET A 40 -0.86 2.81 -5.87
CA MET A 40 -2.00 2.38 -6.68
C MET A 40 -3.03 3.51 -6.85
N CYS A 41 -3.32 4.28 -5.80
CA CYS A 41 -4.17 5.48 -5.90
C CYS A 41 -3.63 6.47 -6.95
N LEU A 42 -2.31 6.73 -6.98
CA LEU A 42 -1.72 7.60 -8.01
C LEU A 42 -1.94 7.04 -9.42
N LEU A 43 -1.74 5.73 -9.60
CA LEU A 43 -1.99 5.05 -10.87
C LEU A 43 -3.45 5.18 -11.33
N TRP A 44 -4.42 5.00 -10.43
CA TRP A 44 -5.85 5.19 -10.74
C TRP A 44 -6.17 6.63 -11.14
N ALA A 45 -5.61 7.60 -10.42
CA ALA A 45 -5.81 9.02 -10.74
C ALA A 45 -5.21 9.38 -12.11
N GLU A 46 -4.05 8.83 -12.43
CA GLU A 46 -3.31 9.05 -13.68
C GLU A 46 -4.04 8.41 -14.90
N MET A 47 -4.68 7.25 -14.69
CA MET A 47 -5.61 6.59 -15.62
C MET A 47 -6.95 7.31 -15.82
N GLY A 48 -7.20 8.40 -15.09
CA GLY A 48 -8.47 9.15 -15.16
C GLY A 48 -9.60 8.51 -14.36
N ALA A 49 -9.32 7.49 -13.56
CA ALA A 49 -10.28 6.83 -12.67
C ALA A 49 -10.26 7.47 -11.27
N VAL A 50 -10.68 8.74 -11.18
CA VAL A 50 -10.62 9.54 -9.95
C VAL A 50 -11.47 8.94 -8.83
N ASP A 51 -12.63 8.38 -9.17
CA ASP A 51 -13.53 7.76 -8.19
C ASP A 51 -12.85 6.57 -7.49
N VAL A 52 -12.18 5.72 -8.27
CA VAL A 52 -11.42 4.57 -7.75
C VAL A 52 -10.23 5.06 -6.93
N ALA A 53 -9.49 6.06 -7.42
CA ALA A 53 -8.36 6.65 -6.71
C ALA A 53 -8.76 7.16 -5.31
N LEU A 54 -9.88 7.88 -5.22
CA LEU A 54 -10.36 8.43 -3.94
C LEU A 54 -10.75 7.32 -2.95
N THR A 55 -11.41 6.26 -3.45
CA THR A 55 -11.74 5.10 -2.61
C THR A 55 -10.48 4.39 -2.12
N GLU A 56 -9.47 4.22 -2.98
CA GLU A 56 -8.19 3.58 -2.62
C GLU A 56 -7.41 4.41 -1.60
N ALA A 57 -7.35 5.74 -1.77
CA ALA A 57 -6.71 6.65 -0.83
C ALA A 57 -7.35 6.57 0.56
N THR A 58 -8.67 6.53 0.61
CA THR A 58 -9.42 6.51 1.88
C THR A 58 -9.37 5.15 2.54
N VAL A 59 -9.67 4.09 1.79
CA VAL A 59 -9.84 2.74 2.35
C VAL A 59 -8.50 2.03 2.46
N GLY A 60 -7.74 1.91 1.37
CA GLY A 60 -6.51 1.13 1.34
C GLY A 60 -5.36 1.82 2.07
N ALA A 61 -4.99 3.04 1.66
CA ALA A 61 -3.89 3.76 2.28
C ALA A 61 -4.26 4.29 3.68
N GLY A 62 -5.51 4.73 3.87
CA GLY A 62 -6.02 5.28 5.12
C GLY A 62 -6.51 4.22 6.13
N VAL A 63 -7.76 3.78 5.97
CA VAL A 63 -8.48 2.97 6.98
C VAL A 63 -7.82 1.62 7.23
N SER A 64 -7.43 0.88 6.20
CA SER A 64 -6.80 -0.44 6.35
C SER A 64 -5.49 -0.36 7.13
N SER A 65 -4.68 0.67 6.92
CA SER A 65 -3.44 0.90 7.68
C SER A 65 -3.70 1.07 9.18
N ILE A 66 -4.72 1.87 9.53
CA ILE A 66 -5.11 2.10 10.93
C ILE A 66 -5.62 0.81 11.56
N LEU A 67 -6.45 0.05 10.83
CA LEU A 67 -6.98 -1.22 11.30
C LEU A 67 -5.86 -2.24 11.54
N PHE A 68 -4.89 -2.36 10.63
CA PHE A 68 -3.74 -3.24 10.82
C PHE A 68 -2.90 -2.84 12.03
N ILE A 69 -2.61 -1.54 12.19
CA ILE A 69 -1.90 -1.03 13.37
C ILE A 69 -2.67 -1.38 14.64
N ALA A 70 -3.99 -1.16 14.67
CA ALA A 70 -4.84 -1.50 15.80
C ALA A 70 -4.82 -3.01 16.10
N THR A 71 -4.82 -3.87 15.09
CA THR A 71 -4.68 -5.32 15.27
C THR A 71 -3.32 -5.70 15.83
N ILE A 72 -2.24 -5.10 15.33
CA ILE A 72 -0.86 -5.36 15.81
C ILE A 72 -0.73 -4.99 17.29
N LEU A 73 -1.32 -3.86 17.70
CA LEU A 73 -1.35 -3.42 19.11
C LEU A 73 -2.02 -4.43 20.05
N HIS A 74 -2.95 -5.23 19.55
CA HIS A 74 -3.67 -6.26 20.33
C HIS A 74 -3.12 -7.68 20.12
N THR A 75 -2.09 -7.87 19.29
CA THR A 75 -1.58 -9.20 18.92
C THR A 75 -0.06 -9.28 19.08
N SER A 76 0.67 -9.52 17.99
CA SER A 76 2.12 -9.62 17.96
C SER A 76 2.67 -8.66 16.92
N ARG A 77 3.89 -8.17 17.14
CA ARG A 77 4.60 -7.31 16.19
C ARG A 77 5.42 -8.10 15.17
N ARG A 78 5.75 -9.36 15.45
CA ARG A 78 6.60 -10.18 14.56
C ARG A 78 5.83 -11.36 14.01
N SER A 79 6.03 -11.66 12.74
CA SER A 79 5.50 -12.87 12.10
C SER A 79 6.29 -14.11 12.56
N LYS A 80 5.69 -15.31 12.42
CA LYS A 80 6.19 -16.58 12.98
C LYS A 80 6.72 -17.56 11.93
N ASP A 81 6.56 -17.22 10.66
CA ASP A 81 7.09 -17.86 9.46
C ASP A 81 8.60 -17.60 9.24
#